data_AF-A0A4Q4YBW7-F1
#
_entry.id   AF-A0A4Q4YBW7-F1
#
_cell.length_a   1.000
_cell.length_b   1.000
_cell.length_c   1.000
_cell.angle_alpha   90.00
_cell.angle_beta   90.00
_cell.angle_gamma   90.00
#
_symmetry.space_group_name_H-M   'P 1'
#
loop_
_entity.id
_entity.type
_entity.pdbx_description
1 polymer ?
#
loop_
_entity_poly.entity_id
_entity_poly.type
_entity_poly.pdbx_seq_one_letter_code
_entity_poly.pdbx_strand_id
1 'polypeptide(L)'
;MDSNMDNQWILRALQANDPPFSLPLETGVLPEQTLQLLHEHVLSPNTPLQLLYQQAASLARRAYWALGPALEPLVERALLAIQNSPDAVVLVFVLTVLVVAVQIVFAIQRTMMWVTRLALRLVGWAVVAALIAVAWRRGPEATVRDLVIIVGKIVGYATAVKNIWVSEYERYDAQTKGASLAGQRATATAEYGRARGGRW
;
A
#
# COMPACT_ATOMS: atom_id res chain seq x y z
N MET A 1 -19.34 40.00 61.56
CA MET A 1 -18.76 38.72 62.01
C MET A 1 -19.15 37.67 60.99
N ASP A 2 -18.43 37.53 59.87
CA ASP A 2 -18.37 36.25 59.13
C ASP A 2 -17.26 36.16 58.05
N SER A 3 -16.16 36.90 58.19
CA SER A 3 -15.06 36.86 57.20
C SER A 3 -14.22 35.56 57.24
N ASN A 4 -14.64 34.58 58.05
CA ASN A 4 -13.96 33.29 58.20
C ASN A 4 -14.60 32.17 57.36
N MET A 5 -15.84 32.34 56.88
CA MET A 5 -16.49 31.38 55.98
C MET A 5 -16.06 31.54 54.51
N ASP A 6 -15.78 32.78 54.08
CA ASP A 6 -15.52 33.09 52.67
C ASP A 6 -14.18 32.57 52.15
N ASN A 7 -13.25 32.16 53.02
CA ASN A 7 -11.92 31.68 52.60
C ASN A 7 -11.75 30.15 52.74
N GLN A 8 -12.77 29.43 53.23
CA GLN A 8 -12.69 27.98 53.37
C GLN A 8 -12.65 27.24 52.03
N TRP A 9 -13.23 27.81 50.98
CA TRP A 9 -13.18 27.20 49.65
C TRP A 9 -11.78 27.27 49.03
N ILE A 10 -10.96 28.27 49.37
CA ILE A 10 -9.58 28.41 48.91
C ILE A 10 -8.70 27.33 49.56
N LEU A 11 -8.91 27.08 50.86
CA LEU A 11 -8.22 26.00 51.58
C LEU A 11 -8.67 24.61 51.10
N ARG A 12 -9.96 24.45 50.76
CA ARG A 12 -10.45 23.22 50.11
C ARG A 12 -9.88 23.03 48.70
N ALA A 13 -9.69 24.11 47.93
CA ALA A 13 -9.11 24.05 46.59
C ALA A 13 -7.59 23.79 46.60
N LEU A 14 -6.87 24.22 47.64
CA LEU A 14 -5.45 23.93 47.82
C LEU A 14 -5.19 22.55 48.42
N GLN A 15 -6.13 22.01 49.22
CA GLN A 15 -6.05 20.66 49.78
C GLN A 15 -6.60 19.58 48.84
N ALA A 16 -7.51 19.95 47.93
CA ALA A 16 -7.90 19.13 46.77
C ALA A 16 -6.84 19.26 45.67
N ASN A 17 -5.69 18.63 45.88
CA ASN A 17 -4.68 18.44 44.84
C ASN A 17 -5.11 17.37 43.82
N ASP A 18 -6.37 17.45 43.36
CA ASP A 18 -6.93 16.61 42.31
C ASP A 18 -7.35 17.53 41.16
N PRO A 19 -6.47 17.76 40.17
CA PRO A 19 -6.84 18.51 38.97
C PRO A 19 -7.98 17.77 38.23
N PRO A 20 -9.11 18.43 37.90
CA PRO A 20 -10.24 17.78 37.21
C PRO A 20 -9.97 17.41 35.73
N PHE A 21 -8.72 17.50 35.28
CA PHE A 21 -8.28 17.17 33.92
C PHE A 21 -6.81 16.70 33.89
N SER A 22 -6.39 15.91 34.88
CA SER A 22 -5.21 15.05 34.71
C SER A 22 -5.58 13.93 33.74
N LEU A 23 -5.36 14.17 32.45
CA LEU A 23 -5.23 13.08 31.48
C LEU A 23 -4.18 12.11 32.03
N PRO A 24 -4.55 10.86 32.35
CA PRO A 24 -3.57 9.86 32.79
C PRO A 24 -2.80 9.38 31.56
N LEU A 25 -1.92 10.23 31.03
CA LEU A 25 -1.11 9.90 29.87
C LEU A 25 0.25 9.32 30.25
N GLU A 26 0.66 9.35 31.52
CA GLU A 26 2.01 8.95 31.92
C GLU A 26 2.03 8.12 33.20
N THR A 27 1.55 6.88 33.13
CA THR A 27 2.13 5.67 33.79
C THR A 27 1.09 4.54 33.74
N GLY A 28 1.35 3.51 32.92
CA GLY A 28 0.49 2.33 32.83
C GLY A 28 0.08 1.97 31.41
N VAL A 29 1.07 1.85 30.53
CA VAL A 29 0.93 1.13 29.26
C VAL A 29 0.49 -0.30 29.61
N LEU A 30 -0.78 -0.60 29.34
CA LEU A 30 -1.57 -1.78 29.71
C LEU A 30 -2.11 -1.77 31.17
N PRO A 31 -3.41 -1.47 31.37
CA PRO A 31 -4.10 -1.79 32.61
C PRO A 31 -3.89 -3.27 32.97
N GLU A 32 -3.56 -3.58 34.23
CA GLU A 32 -3.46 -4.95 34.78
C GLU A 32 -4.71 -5.81 34.44
N GLN A 33 -5.85 -5.16 34.26
CA GLN A 33 -7.12 -5.77 33.86
C GLN A 33 -7.09 -6.29 32.40
N THR A 34 -6.36 -5.59 31.53
CA THR A 34 -6.07 -6.03 30.15
C THR A 34 -5.03 -7.15 30.14
N LEU A 35 -4.08 -7.16 31.08
CA LEU A 35 -3.14 -8.28 31.24
C LEU A 35 -3.86 -9.54 31.72
N GLN A 36 -4.85 -9.43 32.62
CA GLN A 36 -5.68 -10.57 33.02
C GLN A 36 -6.61 -11.03 31.89
N LEU A 37 -7.24 -10.11 31.15
CA LEU A 37 -8.06 -10.48 29.99
C LEU A 37 -7.23 -11.05 28.83
N LEU A 38 -6.00 -10.57 28.61
CA LEU A 38 -5.07 -11.21 27.69
C LEU A 38 -4.63 -12.57 28.23
N HIS A 39 -4.31 -12.70 29.51
CA HIS A 39 -3.88 -13.99 30.06
C HIS A 39 -5.02 -15.03 30.04
N GLU A 40 -6.27 -14.61 30.24
CA GLU A 40 -7.43 -15.50 30.28
C GLU A 40 -8.01 -15.81 28.90
N HIS A 41 -8.03 -14.84 27.97
CA HIS A 41 -8.55 -15.05 26.61
C HIS A 41 -7.49 -15.34 25.53
N VAL A 42 -6.23 -14.87 25.67
CA VAL A 42 -5.14 -15.12 24.70
C VAL A 42 -4.39 -16.43 24.97
N LEU A 43 -4.40 -16.97 26.19
CA LEU A 43 -3.89 -18.33 26.47
C LEU A 43 -4.97 -19.42 26.45
N SER A 44 -6.23 -19.09 26.13
CA SER A 44 -7.24 -20.13 25.95
C SER A 44 -6.95 -20.95 24.66
N PRO A 45 -6.94 -22.29 24.71
CA PRO A 45 -6.51 -23.20 23.62
C PRO A 45 -7.35 -23.16 22.32
N ASN A 46 -8.27 -22.21 22.16
CA ASN A 46 -9.18 -22.08 21.02
C ASN A 46 -9.14 -20.68 20.38
N THR A 47 -7.98 -20.02 20.39
CA THR A 47 -7.82 -18.69 19.76
C THR A 47 -7.84 -18.80 18.22
N PRO A 48 -8.57 -17.94 17.48
CA PRO A 48 -8.60 -17.96 16.01
C PRO A 48 -7.22 -17.70 15.36
N LEU A 49 -6.31 -17.05 16.10
CA LEU A 49 -4.91 -16.91 15.68
C LEU A 49 -4.15 -18.24 15.72
N GLN A 50 -4.42 -19.11 16.70
CA GLN A 50 -3.83 -20.45 16.72
C GLN A 50 -4.38 -21.31 15.58
N LEU A 51 -5.67 -21.18 15.23
CA LEU A 51 -6.22 -21.84 14.04
C LEU A 51 -5.51 -21.38 12.77
N LEU A 52 -5.21 -20.08 12.64
CA LEU A 52 -4.43 -19.57 11.52
C LEU A 52 -3.00 -20.10 11.51
N TYR A 53 -2.33 -20.20 12.67
CA TYR A 53 -1.00 -20.80 12.78
C TYR A 53 -1.00 -22.29 12.46
N GLN A 54 -2.00 -23.04 12.93
CA GLN A 54 -2.14 -24.48 12.65
C GLN A 54 -2.45 -24.72 11.17
N GLN A 55 -3.26 -23.86 10.56
CA GLN A 55 -3.52 -23.88 9.11
C GLN A 55 -2.26 -23.51 8.31
N ALA A 56 -1.52 -22.49 8.73
CA ALA A 56 -0.25 -22.13 8.10
C ALA A 56 0.78 -23.26 8.23
N ALA A 57 0.90 -23.88 9.40
CA ALA A 57 1.82 -25.00 9.64
C ALA A 57 1.44 -26.25 8.83
N SER A 58 0.15 -26.54 8.70
CA SER A 58 -0.32 -27.68 7.90
C SER A 58 -0.17 -27.45 6.40
N LEU A 59 -0.37 -26.22 5.92
CA LEU A 59 -0.09 -25.84 4.53
C LEU A 59 1.41 -25.86 4.24
N ALA A 60 2.26 -25.38 5.15
CA ALA A 60 3.71 -25.44 5.03
C ALA A 60 4.18 -26.89 4.96
N ARG A 61 3.62 -27.78 5.78
CA ARG A 61 3.99 -29.21 5.78
C ARG A 61 3.53 -29.93 4.52
N ARG A 62 2.35 -29.60 3.98
CA ARG A 62 1.87 -30.13 2.69
C ARG A 62 2.69 -29.61 1.51
N ALA A 63 3.05 -28.32 1.52
CA ALA A 63 3.94 -27.72 0.53
C ALA A 63 5.32 -28.38 0.57
N TYR A 64 5.84 -28.70 1.76
CA TYR A 64 7.12 -29.39 1.92
C TYR A 64 7.09 -30.80 1.33
N TRP A 65 6.03 -31.58 1.54
CA TRP A 65 5.91 -32.92 0.93
C TRP A 65 5.68 -32.89 -0.58
N ALA A 66 4.99 -31.88 -1.11
CA ALA A 66 4.71 -31.75 -2.54
C ALA A 66 5.89 -31.16 -3.33
N LEU A 67 6.62 -30.21 -2.74
CA LEU A 67 7.75 -29.52 -3.38
C LEU A 67 9.10 -30.14 -3.01
N GLY A 68 9.17 -30.92 -1.93
CA GLY A 68 10.37 -31.61 -1.46
C GLY A 68 11.12 -32.37 -2.57
N PRO A 69 10.49 -33.31 -3.30
CA PRO A 69 11.19 -34.06 -4.35
C PRO A 69 11.59 -33.21 -5.56
N ALA A 70 10.94 -32.06 -5.78
CA ALA A 70 11.31 -31.14 -6.87
C ALA A 70 12.44 -30.17 -6.47
N LEU A 71 12.55 -29.85 -5.18
CA LEU A 71 13.56 -28.94 -4.64
C LEU A 71 14.84 -29.68 -4.23
N GLU A 72 14.77 -30.97 -3.91
CA GLU A 72 15.93 -31.80 -3.55
C GLU A 72 17.12 -31.66 -4.51
N PRO A 73 16.97 -31.84 -5.84
CA PRO A 73 18.11 -31.76 -6.76
C PRO A 73 18.68 -30.34 -6.90
N LEU A 74 17.88 -29.30 -6.62
CA LEU A 74 18.33 -27.91 -6.60
C LEU A 74 19.13 -27.61 -5.33
N VAL A 75 18.67 -28.12 -4.19
CA VAL A 75 19.32 -27.97 -2.89
C VAL A 75 20.66 -28.71 -2.87
N GLU A 76 20.74 -29.94 -3.39
CA GLU A 76 22.01 -30.67 -3.50
C GLU A 76 23.01 -29.98 -4.42
N ARG A 77 22.55 -29.46 -5.57
CA ARG A 77 23.42 -28.68 -6.47
C ARG A 77 23.91 -27.39 -5.83
N ALA A 78 23.05 -26.72 -5.04
CA ALA A 78 23.45 -25.53 -4.29
C ALA A 78 24.46 -25.88 -3.20
N LEU A 79 24.25 -26.96 -2.43
CA LEU A 79 25.20 -27.43 -1.41
C LEU A 79 26.54 -27.84 -2.02
N LEU A 80 26.54 -28.54 -3.15
CA LEU A 80 27.76 -28.92 -3.87
C LEU A 80 28.51 -27.71 -4.44
N ALA A 81 27.80 -26.70 -4.92
CA ALA A 81 28.41 -25.44 -5.37
C ALA A 81 29.04 -24.66 -4.21
N ILE A 82 28.37 -24.64 -3.05
CA ILE A 82 28.83 -23.99 -1.83
C ILE A 82 30.08 -24.67 -1.25
N GLN A 83 30.13 -26.00 -1.23
CA GLN A 83 31.26 -26.75 -0.68
C GLN A 83 32.53 -26.64 -1.55
N ASN A 84 32.38 -26.52 -2.88
CA ASN A 84 33.52 -26.50 -3.80
C ASN A 84 34.10 -25.11 -4.09
N SER A 85 33.39 -24.01 -3.75
CA SER A 85 33.84 -22.66 -4.09
C SER A 85 33.26 -21.61 -3.13
N PRO A 86 34.10 -20.88 -2.36
CA PRO A 86 33.65 -19.78 -1.49
C PRO A 86 32.84 -18.70 -2.24
N ASP A 87 33.16 -18.48 -3.51
CA ASP A 87 32.51 -17.49 -4.38
C ASP A 87 31.05 -17.86 -4.71
N ALA A 88 30.72 -19.15 -4.73
CA ALA A 88 29.35 -19.61 -4.97
C ALA A 88 28.40 -19.22 -3.82
N VAL A 89 28.89 -19.19 -2.58
CA VAL A 89 28.11 -18.74 -1.41
C VAL A 89 27.72 -17.27 -1.55
N VAL A 90 28.67 -16.43 -1.96
CA VAL A 90 28.46 -15.00 -2.17
C VAL A 90 27.46 -14.77 -3.30
N LEU A 91 27.60 -15.48 -4.42
CA LEU A 91 26.67 -15.40 -5.54
C LEU A 91 25.24 -15.79 -5.15
N VAL A 92 25.08 -16.92 -4.45
CA VAL A 92 23.76 -17.38 -3.97
C VAL A 92 23.16 -16.37 -2.99
N PHE A 93 23.96 -15.81 -2.09
CA PHE A 93 23.53 -14.78 -1.16
C PHE A 93 23.03 -13.53 -1.90
N VAL A 94 23.81 -12.99 -2.84
CA VAL A 94 23.44 -11.82 -3.65
C VAL A 94 22.16 -12.09 -4.45
N LEU A 95 22.06 -13.25 -5.08
CA LEU A 95 20.86 -13.64 -5.83
C LEU A 95 19.63 -13.73 -4.93
N THR A 96 19.79 -14.29 -3.72
CA THR A 96 18.72 -14.37 -2.73
C THR A 96 18.25 -12.98 -2.30
N VAL A 97 19.18 -12.07 -2.01
CA VAL A 97 18.85 -10.68 -1.67
C VAL A 97 18.10 -9.99 -2.82
N LEU A 98 18.53 -10.20 -4.06
CA LEU A 98 17.87 -9.65 -5.23
C LEU A 98 16.44 -10.19 -5.39
N VAL A 99 16.24 -11.51 -5.24
CA VAL A 99 14.92 -12.13 -5.30
C VAL A 99 14.01 -11.59 -4.20
N VAL A 100 14.53 -11.44 -2.98
CA VAL A 100 13.79 -10.85 -1.86
C VAL A 100 13.39 -9.41 -2.18
N ALA A 101 14.31 -8.60 -2.70
CA ALA A 101 14.01 -7.22 -3.10
C ALA A 101 12.88 -7.15 -4.15
N VAL A 102 12.96 -7.99 -5.19
CA VAL A 102 11.92 -8.10 -6.23
C VAL A 102 10.59 -8.54 -5.63
N GLN A 103 10.59 -9.53 -4.73
CA GLN A 103 9.40 -9.99 -4.03
C GLN A 103 8.75 -8.89 -3.19
N ILE A 104 9.55 -8.04 -2.53
CA ILE A 104 9.04 -6.88 -1.79
C ILE A 104 8.34 -5.90 -2.75
N VAL A 105 8.96 -5.58 -3.88
CA VAL A 105 8.34 -4.68 -4.89
C VAL A 105 7.02 -5.26 -5.39
N PHE A 106 6.97 -6.56 -5.72
CA PHE A 106 5.73 -7.21 -6.14
C PHE A 106 4.69 -7.27 -5.03
N ALA A 107 5.10 -7.50 -3.78
CA ALA A 107 4.21 -7.48 -2.63
C ALA A 107 3.58 -6.10 -2.44
N ILE A 108 4.36 -5.02 -2.59
CA ILE A 108 3.87 -3.65 -2.54
C ILE A 108 2.86 -3.40 -3.66
N GLN A 109 3.20 -3.74 -4.91
CA GLN A 109 2.30 -3.56 -6.05
C GLN A 109 0.99 -4.32 -5.87
N ARG A 110 1.06 -5.57 -5.42
CA ARG A 110 -0.10 -6.42 -5.15
C ARG A 110 -0.97 -5.84 -4.03
N THR A 111 -0.33 -5.36 -2.95
CA THR A 111 -1.02 -4.75 -1.81
C THR A 111 -1.68 -3.45 -2.23
N MET A 112 -0.99 -2.58 -2.97
CA MET A 112 -1.58 -1.37 -3.53
C MET A 112 -2.79 -1.68 -4.40
N MET A 113 -2.70 -2.60 -5.37
CA MET A 113 -3.86 -2.97 -6.20
C MET A 113 -5.02 -3.51 -5.37
N TRP A 114 -4.74 -4.32 -4.35
CA TRP A 114 -5.78 -4.84 -3.47
C TRP A 114 -6.46 -3.72 -2.67
N VAL A 115 -5.68 -2.84 -2.03
CA VAL A 115 -6.19 -1.69 -1.27
C VAL A 115 -6.94 -0.72 -2.18
N THR A 116 -6.41 -0.39 -3.35
CA THR A 116 -7.08 0.48 -4.32
C THR A 116 -8.40 -0.10 -4.77
N ARG A 117 -8.47 -1.40 -5.09
CA ARG A 117 -9.74 -2.06 -5.45
C ARG A 117 -10.73 -2.04 -4.29
N LEU A 118 -10.26 -2.26 -3.07
CA LEU A 118 -11.10 -2.21 -1.87
C LEU A 118 -11.64 -0.79 -1.64
N ALA A 119 -10.78 0.22 -1.71
CA ALA A 119 -11.14 1.62 -1.57
C ALA A 119 -12.18 2.05 -2.61
N LEU A 120 -11.97 1.71 -3.88
CA LEU A 120 -12.95 1.99 -4.95
C LEU A 120 -14.29 1.30 -4.69
N ARG A 121 -14.27 0.05 -4.20
CA ARG A 121 -15.49 -0.66 -3.84
C ARG A 121 -16.23 0.02 -2.69
N LEU A 122 -15.52 0.47 -1.65
CA LEU A 122 -16.10 1.20 -0.53
C LEU A 122 -16.67 2.55 -0.96
N VAL A 123 -15.95 3.31 -1.79
CA VAL A 123 -16.46 4.57 -2.37
C VAL A 123 -17.71 4.31 -3.19
N GLY A 124 -17.73 3.27 -4.02
CA GLY A 124 -18.91 2.87 -4.77
C GLY A 124 -20.11 2.58 -3.87
N TRP A 125 -19.91 1.81 -2.80
CA TRP A 125 -20.96 1.55 -1.80
C TRP A 125 -21.41 2.82 -1.07
N ALA A 126 -20.50 3.72 -0.74
CA ALA A 126 -20.83 4.99 -0.11
C ALA A 126 -21.71 5.87 -1.02
N VAL A 127 -21.41 5.92 -2.31
CA VAL A 127 -22.24 6.63 -3.30
C VAL A 127 -23.62 6.00 -3.39
N VAL A 128 -23.71 4.67 -3.49
CA VAL A 128 -25.01 3.96 -3.53
C VAL A 128 -25.83 4.25 -2.27
N ALA A 129 -25.21 4.16 -1.09
CA ALA A 129 -25.86 4.47 0.18
C ALA A 129 -26.35 5.93 0.24
N ALA A 130 -25.53 6.87 -0.23
CA ALA A 130 -25.90 8.28 -0.32
C ALA A 130 -27.10 8.48 -1.28
N LEU A 131 -27.11 7.84 -2.45
CA LEU A 131 -28.22 7.90 -3.40
C LEU A 131 -29.52 7.35 -2.79
N ILE A 132 -29.45 6.19 -2.12
CA ILE A 132 -30.60 5.60 -1.42
C ILE A 132 -31.11 6.56 -0.34
N ALA A 133 -30.21 7.15 0.46
CA ALA A 133 -30.57 8.09 1.51
C ALA A 133 -31.23 9.37 0.98
N VAL A 134 -30.74 9.90 -0.15
CA VAL A 134 -31.33 11.09 -0.80
C VAL A 134 -32.68 10.73 -1.42
N ALA A 135 -32.79 9.58 -2.10
CA ALA A 135 -34.03 9.11 -2.69
C ALA A 135 -35.13 8.93 -1.63
N TRP A 136 -34.78 8.42 -0.44
CA TRP A 136 -35.70 8.28 0.68
C TRP A 136 -36.20 9.64 1.20
N ARG A 137 -35.33 10.66 1.23
CA ARG A 137 -35.68 11.99 1.76
C ARG A 137 -36.40 12.90 0.77
N ARG A 138 -36.11 12.79 -0.53
CA ARG A 138 -36.52 13.79 -1.55
C ARG A 138 -37.26 13.21 -2.75
N GLY A 139 -37.41 11.89 -2.83
CA GLY A 139 -37.97 11.20 -3.99
C GLY A 139 -36.97 11.01 -5.14
N PRO A 140 -37.22 10.01 -6.02
CA PRO A 140 -36.25 9.60 -7.04
C PRO A 140 -36.01 10.65 -8.13
N GLU A 141 -37.04 11.42 -8.49
CA GLU A 141 -36.98 12.36 -9.63
C GLU A 141 -36.05 13.56 -9.37
N ALA A 142 -36.10 14.13 -8.17
CA ALA A 142 -35.19 15.21 -7.76
C ALA A 142 -33.74 14.71 -7.64
N THR A 143 -33.55 13.45 -7.26
CA THR A 143 -32.22 12.83 -7.07
C THR A 143 -31.51 12.63 -8.40
N VAL A 144 -32.22 12.19 -9.44
CA VAL A 144 -31.64 11.97 -10.78
C VAL A 144 -31.19 13.29 -11.41
N ARG A 145 -32.01 14.35 -11.31
CA ARG A 145 -31.65 15.66 -11.88
C ARG A 145 -30.37 16.22 -11.26
N ASP A 146 -30.24 16.14 -9.94
CA ASP A 146 -29.06 16.66 -9.23
C ASP A 146 -27.81 15.83 -9.55
N LEU A 147 -27.96 14.50 -9.62
CA LEU A 147 -26.88 13.59 -10.00
C LEU A 147 -26.34 13.90 -11.39
N VAL A 148 -27.21 14.13 -12.37
CA VAL A 148 -26.80 14.45 -13.75
C VAL A 148 -26.00 15.75 -13.80
N ILE A 149 -26.41 16.78 -13.04
CA ILE A 149 -25.69 18.06 -12.98
C ILE A 149 -24.29 17.87 -12.36
N ILE A 150 -24.20 17.11 -11.28
CA ILE A 150 -22.93 16.83 -10.59
C ILE A 150 -22.01 16.01 -11.49
N VAL A 151 -22.51 14.93 -12.09
CA VAL A 151 -21.74 14.08 -13.00
C VAL A 151 -21.27 14.86 -14.22
N GLY A 152 -22.12 15.70 -14.80
CA GLY A 152 -21.76 16.56 -15.93
C GLY A 152 -20.60 17.51 -15.61
N LYS A 153 -20.61 18.13 -14.42
CA LYS A 153 -19.50 18.98 -13.96
C LYS A 153 -18.21 18.19 -13.80
N ILE A 154 -18.27 17.02 -13.16
CA ILE A 154 -17.10 16.16 -12.93
C ILE A 154 -16.48 15.72 -14.27
N VAL A 155 -17.32 15.26 -15.21
CA VAL A 155 -16.87 14.85 -16.55
C VAL A 155 -16.25 16.03 -17.29
N GLY A 156 -16.84 17.22 -17.22
CA GLY A 156 -16.27 18.44 -17.81
C GLY A 156 -14.85 18.71 -17.30
N TYR A 157 -14.63 18.70 -15.99
CA TYR A 157 -13.29 18.87 -15.42
C TYR A 157 -12.34 17.74 -15.78
N ALA A 158 -12.80 16.48 -15.77
CA ALA A 158 -11.98 15.34 -16.14
C ALA A 158 -11.48 15.43 -17.59
N THR A 159 -12.33 15.89 -18.51
CA THR A 159 -11.93 16.12 -19.91
C THR A 159 -10.89 17.23 -20.04
N ALA A 160 -11.03 18.32 -19.29
CA ALA A 160 -10.03 19.40 -19.29
C ALA A 160 -8.66 18.92 -18.82
N VAL A 161 -8.61 18.17 -17.71
CA VAL A 161 -7.36 17.60 -17.17
C VAL A 161 -6.76 16.57 -18.12
N LYS A 162 -7.59 15.69 -18.70
CA LYS A 162 -7.16 14.70 -19.70
C LYS A 162 -6.49 15.40 -20.89
N ASN A 163 -7.11 16.46 -21.41
CA ASN A 163 -6.58 17.17 -22.58
C ASN A 163 -5.21 17.79 -22.30
N ILE A 164 -5.00 18.32 -21.09
CA ILE A 164 -3.69 18.85 -20.67
C ILE A 164 -2.63 17.74 -20.69
N TRP A 165 -2.93 16.59 -20.07
CA TRP A 165 -1.99 15.46 -20.02
C TRP A 165 -1.69 14.86 -21.40
N VAL A 166 -2.70 14.70 -22.25
CA VAL A 166 -2.53 14.19 -23.61
C VAL A 166 -1.67 15.14 -24.43
N SER A 167 -1.90 16.46 -24.32
CA SER A 167 -1.10 17.45 -25.05
C SER A 167 0.38 17.41 -24.67
N GLU A 168 0.68 17.15 -23.39
CA GLU A 168 2.06 17.06 -22.91
C GLU A 168 2.70 15.74 -23.34
N TYR A 169 1.95 14.63 -23.35
CA TYR A 169 2.45 13.36 -23.88
C TYR A 169 2.75 13.43 -25.38
N GLU A 170 1.83 14.01 -26.17
CA GLU A 170 2.02 14.26 -27.60
C GLU A 170 3.25 15.14 -27.86
N ARG A 171 3.50 16.12 -27.00
CA ARG A 171 4.68 16.97 -27.06
C ARG A 171 5.99 16.19 -26.86
N TYR A 172 6.03 15.20 -25.97
CA TYR A 172 7.22 14.34 -25.80
C TYR A 172 7.37 13.32 -26.93
N ASP A 173 6.28 12.74 -27.41
CA ASP A 173 6.29 11.79 -28.52
C ASP A 173 6.73 12.47 -29.83
N ALA A 174 6.27 13.70 -30.09
CA ALA A 174 6.70 14.50 -31.23
C ALA A 174 8.19 14.84 -31.18
N GLN A 175 8.76 15.12 -30.00
CA GLN A 175 10.20 15.35 -29.83
C GLN A 175 11.01 14.08 -30.05
N THR A 176 10.52 12.94 -29.55
CA THR A 176 11.20 11.65 -29.67
C THR A 176 11.18 11.14 -31.12
N LYS A 177 10.04 11.28 -31.81
CA LYS A 177 9.89 10.96 -33.24
C LYS A 177 10.64 11.94 -34.14
N GLY A 178 10.68 13.23 -33.77
CA GLY A 178 11.48 14.24 -34.47
C GLY A 178 12.98 13.96 -34.38
N ALA A 179 13.47 13.56 -33.21
CA ALA A 179 14.86 13.18 -33.00
C ALA A 179 15.25 11.88 -33.75
N SER A 180 14.36 10.88 -33.78
CA SER A 180 14.62 9.64 -34.52
C SER A 180 14.63 9.84 -36.04
N LEU A 181 13.75 10.68 -36.58
CA LEU A 181 13.72 11.07 -38.00
C LEU A 181 14.94 11.93 -38.40
N ALA A 182 15.40 12.81 -37.51
CA ALA A 182 16.62 13.59 -37.72
C ALA A 182 17.87 12.70 -37.72
N GLY A 183 17.95 11.71 -36.81
CA GLY A 183 19.01 10.71 -36.77
C GLY A 183 19.05 9.81 -38.01
N GLN A 184 17.89 9.40 -38.52
CA GLN A 184 17.76 8.63 -39.77
C GLN A 184 18.20 9.43 -41.01
N ARG A 185 17.87 10.73 -41.07
CA ARG A 185 18.36 11.60 -42.16
C ARG A 185 19.87 11.80 -42.11
N ALA A 186 20.45 11.98 -40.92
CA ALA A 186 21.89 12.16 -40.74
C ALA A 186 22.70 10.90 -41.10
N THR A 187 22.16 9.70 -40.80
CA THR A 187 22.79 8.43 -41.18
C THR A 187 22.69 8.17 -42.68
N ALA A 188 21.53 8.45 -43.30
CA ALA A 188 21.37 8.34 -44.75
C ALA A 188 22.35 9.27 -45.50
N THR A 189 22.48 10.54 -45.11
CA THR A 189 23.42 11.46 -45.77
C THR A 189 24.89 11.08 -45.57
N ALA A 190 25.25 10.54 -44.40
CA ALA A 190 26.60 10.02 -44.15
C ALA A 190 26.93 8.79 -45.03
N GLU A 191 25.95 7.92 -45.26
CA GLU A 191 26.11 6.73 -46.11
C GLU A 191 26.28 7.11 -47.60
N TYR A 192 25.49 8.05 -48.10
CA TYR A 192 25.66 8.60 -49.45
C TYR A 192 27.01 9.31 -49.64
N GLY A 193 27.50 10.03 -48.62
CA GLY A 193 28.82 10.66 -48.64
C GLY A 193 29.97 9.65 -48.69
N ARG A 194 29.85 8.53 -47.96
CA ARG A 194 30.88 7.49 -47.91
C ARG A 194 30.93 6.65 -49.19
N ALA A 195 29.78 6.34 -49.80
CA ALA A 195 29.71 5.61 -51.07
C ALA A 195 30.32 6.38 -52.26
N ARG A 196 30.33 7.72 -52.20
CA ARG A 196 30.92 8.58 -53.24
C ARG A 196 32.45 8.73 -53.11
N GLY A 197 33.02 8.52 -51.91
CA GLY A 197 34.45 8.73 -51.63
C GLY A 197 35.37 7.54 -51.91
N GLY A 198 34.83 6.34 -52.20
CA GLY A 198 35.60 5.10 -52.33
C GLY A 198 36.03 4.71 -53.76
N ARG A 199 35.98 5.63 -54.73
CA ARG A 199 36.39 5.37 -56.13
C ARG A 199 37.45 6.36 -56.58
N TRP A 200 38.69 6.21 -56.11
CA TRP A 200 39.89 6.78 -56.71
C TRP A 200 41.07 5.85 -56.44
#